data_AF-D1KDM4-F1
#
_entry.id   AF-D1KDM4-F1
#
_cell.length_a   1.000
_cell.length_b   1.000
_cell.length_c   1.000
_cell.angle_alpha   90.00
_cell.angle_beta   90.00
_cell.angle_gamma   90.00
#
_symmetry.space_group_name_H-M   'P 1'
#
loop_
_entity.id
_entity.type
_entity.pdbx_description
1 polymer ?
#
loop_
_entity_poly.entity_id
_entity_poly.type
_entity_poly.pdbx_seq_one_letter_code
_entity_poly.pdbx_strand_id
1 'polypeptide(L)'
;MAVLVIGFFALFYDGTGFDLKKSKLLPDLNYKPDISQGKSKYQSTCMKCHGKSLLGTETGPSLLDNTYRTSHHADLSFYYAVKSGVRQHHWKFGDMPMITGLSPERVSDIIAYVRQQQKLSNIQQ
;
A
#
# COMPACT_ATOMS: atom_id res chain seq x y z
N MET A 1 68.98 0.31 14.79
CA MET A 1 67.87 1.28 14.92
C MET A 1 66.69 0.73 14.15
N ALA A 2 65.80 0.03 14.85
CA ALA A 2 64.56 -0.50 14.29
C ALA A 2 63.52 0.64 14.24
N VAL A 3 62.76 0.73 13.14
CA VAL A 3 61.53 1.51 13.10
C VAL A 3 60.41 0.57 12.66
N LEU A 4 59.38 0.53 13.51
CA LEU A 4 58.24 -0.37 13.51
C LEU A 4 57.11 0.11 12.58
N VAL A 5 56.54 -0.85 11.84
CA VAL A 5 55.12 -1.09 11.48
C VAL A 5 54.12 0.06 11.60
N ILE A 6 53.50 0.46 10.47
CA ILE A 6 52.06 0.77 10.29
C ILE A 6 51.81 0.68 8.77
N GLY A 7 50.83 0.02 8.15
CA GLY A 7 49.66 -0.73 8.55
C GLY A 7 48.86 -0.96 7.26
N PHE A 8 48.37 -2.18 7.07
CA PHE A 8 47.38 -2.57 6.06
C PHE A 8 46.18 -1.62 6.12
N PHE A 9 45.78 -0.99 5.00
CA PHE A 9 44.38 -0.59 4.82
C PHE A 9 44.07 -0.52 3.32
N ALA A 10 44.07 -1.69 2.69
CA ALA A 10 43.22 -1.91 1.54
C ALA A 10 41.77 -1.74 2.00
N LEU A 11 41.22 -0.53 1.85
CA LEU A 11 39.78 -0.37 1.71
C LEU A 11 39.52 0.16 0.31
N PHE A 12 39.29 -0.81 -0.58
CA PHE A 12 38.32 -0.72 -1.65
C PHE A 12 37.12 0.10 -1.18
N TYR A 13 37.11 1.39 -1.54
CA TYR A 13 35.89 2.18 -1.52
C TYR A 13 35.16 1.88 -2.84
N ASP A 14 34.72 0.62 -2.99
CA ASP A 14 33.79 0.28 -4.06
C ASP A 14 32.49 0.99 -3.72
N GLY A 15 32.26 2.12 -4.39
CA GLY A 15 31.08 2.97 -4.30
C GLY A 15 29.84 2.29 -4.86
N THR A 16 29.55 1.06 -4.45
CA THR A 16 28.23 0.46 -4.63
C THR A 16 27.30 1.10 -3.61
N GLY A 17 26.83 2.30 -3.95
CA GLY A 17 25.66 2.88 -3.32
C GLY A 17 24.56 1.83 -3.29
N PHE A 18 23.92 1.68 -2.13
CA PHE A 18 22.77 0.81 -1.96
C PHE A 18 21.73 1.21 -3.01
N ASP A 19 21.58 0.41 -4.07
CA ASP A 19 20.61 0.66 -5.11
C ASP A 19 19.22 0.49 -4.50
N LEU A 20 18.64 1.62 -4.08
CA LEU A 20 17.30 1.76 -3.53
C LEU A 20 16.21 1.51 -4.59
N LYS A 21 16.53 0.90 -5.74
CA LYS A 21 15.57 0.31 -6.66
C LYS A 21 14.88 -0.95 -6.11
N LYS A 22 14.66 -0.97 -4.79
CA LYS A 22 13.79 -1.91 -4.09
C LYS A 22 12.37 -1.46 -4.33
N SER A 23 11.56 -2.29 -5.00
CA SER A 23 10.17 -2.02 -5.40
C SER A 23 9.42 -1.14 -4.39
N LYS A 24 9.17 0.12 -4.75
CA LYS A 24 8.56 1.12 -3.85
C LYS A 24 7.16 0.63 -3.47
N LEU A 25 6.95 0.23 -2.21
CA LEU A 25 5.65 -0.20 -1.69
C LEU A 25 4.82 1.00 -1.20
N LEU A 26 5.50 1.99 -0.62
CA LEU A 26 4.90 3.14 0.05
C LEU A 26 5.17 4.42 -0.73
N PRO A 27 4.30 5.44 -0.64
CA PRO A 27 4.50 6.71 -1.33
C PRO A 27 5.78 7.42 -0.84
N ASP A 28 6.17 8.46 -1.58
CA ASP A 28 7.15 9.42 -1.05
C ASP A 28 6.69 9.98 0.31
N LEU A 29 7.61 10.18 1.24
CA LEU A 29 7.28 10.69 2.59
C LEU A 29 6.65 12.09 2.55
N ASN A 30 6.93 12.88 1.51
CA ASN A 30 6.36 14.21 1.33
C ASN A 30 5.08 14.21 0.47
N TYR A 31 4.66 13.04 -0.03
CA TYR A 31 3.43 12.95 -0.82
C TYR A 31 2.21 13.17 0.07
N LYS A 32 1.31 14.04 -0.38
CA LYS A 32 0.03 14.32 0.29
C LYS A 32 -1.10 13.68 -0.52
N PRO A 33 -1.85 12.71 0.06
CA PRO A 33 -2.93 12.04 -0.65
C PRO A 33 -4.04 13.01 -1.08
N ASP A 34 -4.55 12.81 -2.29
CA ASP A 34 -5.69 13.55 -2.83
C ASP A 34 -6.92 12.64 -2.91
N ILE A 35 -7.93 12.95 -2.10
CA ILE A 35 -9.18 12.19 -1.99
C ILE A 35 -9.96 12.16 -3.31
N SER A 36 -9.97 13.25 -4.08
CA SER A 36 -10.69 13.33 -5.37
C SER A 36 -10.03 12.42 -6.40
N GLN A 37 -8.70 12.45 -6.47
CA GLN A 37 -7.93 11.52 -7.30
C GLN A 37 -8.11 10.07 -6.82
N GLY A 38 -8.17 9.86 -5.50
CA GLY A 38 -8.43 8.57 -4.87
C GLY A 38 -9.77 7.97 -5.28
N LYS A 39 -10.84 8.77 -5.23
CA LYS A 39 -12.17 8.38 -5.68
C LYS A 39 -12.17 8.00 -7.15
N SER A 40 -11.58 8.84 -8.01
CA SER A 40 -11.49 8.57 -9.45
C SER A 40 -10.74 7.26 -9.72
N LYS A 41 -9.60 7.05 -9.06
CA LYS A 41 -8.80 5.84 -9.23
C LYS A 41 -9.51 4.60 -8.69
N TYR A 42 -10.12 4.68 -7.51
CA TYR A 42 -10.94 3.61 -6.94
C TYR A 42 -12.07 3.20 -7.90
N GLN A 43 -12.79 4.17 -8.47
CA GLN A 43 -13.87 3.88 -9.41
C GLN A 43 -13.35 3.23 -10.70
N SER A 44 -12.20 3.65 -11.22
CA SER A 44 -11.63 3.04 -12.41
C SER A 44 -11.08 1.62 -12.18
N THR A 45 -10.63 1.29 -10.96
CA THR A 45 -9.79 0.11 -10.72
C THR A 45 -10.42 -0.90 -9.77
N CYS A 46 -11.12 -0.46 -8.74
CA CYS A 46 -11.55 -1.29 -7.60
C CYS A 46 -13.05 -1.58 -7.59
N MET A 47 -13.86 -0.69 -8.19
CA MET A 47 -15.33 -0.74 -8.02
C MET A 47 -15.99 -2.00 -8.59
N LYS A 48 -15.35 -2.68 -9.54
CA LYS A 48 -15.91 -3.90 -10.15
C LYS A 48 -16.16 -4.97 -9.09
N CYS A 49 -15.29 -5.07 -8.08
CA CYS A 49 -15.42 -6.04 -7.00
C CYS A 49 -15.96 -5.42 -5.70
N HIS A 50 -15.50 -4.21 -5.34
CA HIS A 50 -15.86 -3.58 -4.06
C HIS A 50 -17.05 -2.62 -4.15
N GLY A 51 -17.65 -2.47 -5.33
CA GLY A 51 -18.81 -1.61 -5.59
C GLY A 51 -18.45 -0.13 -5.69
N LYS A 52 -19.25 0.63 -6.46
CA LYS A 52 -19.03 2.08 -6.68
C LYS A 52 -19.08 2.89 -5.38
N SER A 53 -19.87 2.44 -4.41
CA SER A 53 -20.08 3.06 -3.10
C SER A 53 -19.31 2.37 -1.96
N LEU A 54 -18.37 1.47 -2.26
CA LEU A 54 -17.59 0.68 -1.28
C LEU A 54 -18.42 -0.34 -0.48
N LEU A 55 -19.69 -0.57 -0.85
CA LEU A 55 -20.59 -1.50 -0.16
C LEU A 55 -20.39 -2.97 -0.57
N GLY A 56 -19.41 -3.27 -1.42
CA GLY A 56 -19.19 -4.61 -1.95
C GLY A 56 -20.07 -4.93 -3.15
N THR A 57 -19.88 -6.14 -3.67
CA THR A 57 -20.68 -6.77 -4.73
C THR A 57 -20.75 -8.28 -4.46
N GLU A 58 -21.39 -9.04 -5.34
CA GLU A 58 -21.34 -10.51 -5.32
C GLU A 58 -19.92 -11.10 -5.48
N THR A 59 -18.93 -10.27 -5.86
CA THR A 59 -17.56 -10.71 -6.15
C THR A 59 -16.51 -10.13 -5.21
N GLY A 60 -16.91 -9.31 -4.23
CA GLY A 60 -15.96 -8.69 -3.31
C GLY A 60 -16.62 -8.00 -2.13
N PRO A 61 -15.91 -7.91 -0.99
CA PRO A 61 -16.48 -7.43 0.26
C PRO A 61 -16.67 -5.91 0.27
N SER A 62 -17.53 -5.45 1.18
CA SER A 62 -17.65 -4.04 1.54
C SER A 62 -16.36 -3.55 2.21
N LEU A 63 -15.78 -2.47 1.71
CA LEU A 63 -14.69 -1.77 2.39
C LEU A 63 -15.19 -0.85 3.53
N LEU A 64 -16.51 -0.74 3.69
CA LEU A 64 -17.18 -0.08 4.81
C LEU A 64 -17.59 -1.07 5.91
N ASP A 65 -17.05 -2.29 5.91
CA ASP A 65 -17.20 -3.23 7.02
C ASP A 65 -16.17 -2.93 8.13
N ASN A 66 -16.54 -3.20 9.39
CA ASN A 66 -15.66 -3.03 10.55
C ASN A 66 -14.38 -3.86 10.47
N THR A 67 -14.34 -4.93 9.68
CA THR A 67 -13.13 -5.68 9.37
C THR A 67 -12.03 -4.74 8.84
N TYR A 68 -12.37 -3.73 8.05
CA TYR A 68 -11.40 -2.87 7.38
C TYR A 68 -11.05 -1.59 8.15
N ARG A 69 -11.48 -1.43 9.41
CA ARG A 69 -11.04 -0.33 10.28
C ARG A 69 -9.53 -0.33 10.47
N THR A 70 -8.95 0.83 10.74
CA THR A 70 -7.49 0.98 10.76
C THR A 70 -6.83 0.32 11.98
N SER A 71 -7.56 0.11 13.07
CA SER A 71 -7.17 -0.79 14.18
C SER A 71 -7.15 -2.30 13.85
N HIS A 72 -7.74 -2.76 12.74
CA HIS A 72 -7.70 -4.19 12.33
C HIS A 72 -6.95 -4.39 11.00
N HIS A 73 -7.28 -3.59 9.98
CA HIS A 73 -6.53 -3.50 8.72
C HIS A 73 -5.98 -2.09 8.57
N ALA A 74 -4.74 -1.90 9.05
CA ALA A 74 -4.00 -0.66 8.86
C ALA A 74 -3.76 -0.36 7.36
N ASP A 75 -3.37 0.87 7.05
CA ASP A 75 -3.14 1.30 5.65
C ASP A 75 -2.10 0.45 4.93
N LEU A 76 -1.10 -0.06 5.66
CA LEU A 76 -0.10 -0.97 5.11
C LEU A 76 -0.73 -2.24 4.50
N SER A 77 -1.82 -2.75 5.08
CA SER A 77 -2.56 -3.90 4.55
C SER A 77 -3.16 -3.61 3.17
N PHE A 78 -3.60 -2.37 2.91
CA PHE A 78 -4.13 -1.97 1.61
C PHE A 78 -3.02 -1.90 0.56
N TYR A 79 -1.83 -1.40 0.91
CA TYR A 79 -0.69 -1.41 -0.01
C TYR A 79 -0.29 -2.84 -0.41
N TYR A 80 -0.25 -3.76 0.56
CA TYR A 80 0.04 -5.17 0.25
C TYR A 80 -1.06 -5.84 -0.56
N ALA A 81 -2.34 -5.56 -0.24
CA ALA A 81 -3.47 -6.09 -0.99
C ALA A 81 -3.40 -5.69 -2.48
N VAL A 82 -3.09 -4.42 -2.76
CA VAL A 82 -2.88 -3.95 -4.13
C VAL A 82 -1.65 -4.58 -4.76
N LYS A 83 -0.50 -4.57 -4.08
CA LYS A 83 0.78 -5.01 -4.65
C LYS A 83 0.85 -6.51 -4.91
N SER A 84 0.29 -7.31 -4.01
CA SER A 84 0.51 -8.76 -3.96
C SER A 84 -0.78 -9.58 -4.04
N GLY A 85 -1.95 -8.94 -4.04
CA GLY A 85 -3.22 -9.62 -3.84
C GLY A 85 -3.40 -10.07 -2.38
N VAL A 86 -4.53 -10.73 -2.13
CA VAL A 86 -4.91 -11.23 -0.81
C VAL A 86 -5.48 -12.63 -0.95
N ARG A 87 -4.92 -13.59 -0.20
CA ARG A 87 -5.55 -14.90 -0.07
C ARG A 87 -6.85 -14.78 0.72
N GLN A 88 -7.87 -15.51 0.29
CA GLN A 88 -9.15 -15.56 0.99
C GLN A 88 -8.96 -15.91 2.48
N HIS A 89 -9.49 -15.08 3.38
CA HIS A 89 -9.46 -15.37 4.83
C HIS A 89 -10.67 -14.85 5.62
N HIS A 90 -11.20 -13.65 5.36
CA HIS A 90 -12.39 -13.14 6.08
C HIS A 90 -13.72 -13.44 5.39
N TRP A 91 -13.71 -13.57 4.08
CA TRP A 91 -14.92 -13.70 3.25
C TRP A 91 -14.83 -14.92 2.35
N LYS A 92 -15.94 -15.28 1.70
CA LYS A 92 -16.01 -16.40 0.74
C LYS A 92 -16.08 -15.95 -0.72
N PHE A 93 -15.38 -14.86 -1.06
CA PHE A 93 -15.34 -14.30 -2.43
C PHE A 93 -14.19 -14.88 -3.28
N GLY A 94 -13.34 -15.74 -2.70
CA GLY A 94 -12.06 -16.14 -3.30
C GLY A 94 -10.94 -15.14 -3.01
N ASP A 95 -9.82 -15.35 -3.70
CA ASP A 95 -8.63 -14.50 -3.58
C ASP A 95 -8.85 -13.14 -4.26
N MET A 96 -8.35 -12.08 -3.64
CA MET A 96 -8.21 -10.78 -4.31
C MET A 96 -6.95 -10.83 -5.18
N PRO A 97 -7.06 -10.61 -6.50
CA PRO A 97 -5.89 -10.57 -7.37
C PRO A 97 -5.02 -9.34 -7.09
N MET A 98 -3.74 -9.42 -7.43
CA MET A 98 -2.87 -8.23 -7.45
C MET A 98 -3.38 -7.22 -8.48
N ILE A 99 -3.21 -5.93 -8.17
CA ILE A 99 -3.58 -4.83 -9.05
C ILE A 99 -2.31 -4.17 -9.59
N THR A 100 -2.02 -4.38 -10.87
CA THR A 100 -0.86 -3.79 -11.54
C THR A 100 -1.13 -2.35 -12.00
N GLY A 101 -0.08 -1.55 -12.17
CA GLY A 101 -0.18 -0.22 -12.78
C GLY A 101 -0.59 0.92 -11.82
N LEU A 102 -0.71 0.64 -10.52
CA LEU A 102 -0.84 1.68 -9.50
C LEU A 102 0.52 1.98 -8.87
N SER A 103 0.95 3.25 -8.90
CA SER A 103 2.07 3.69 -8.07
C SER A 103 1.64 3.76 -6.60
N PRO A 104 2.59 3.68 -5.64
CA PRO A 104 2.27 3.84 -4.22
C PRO A 104 1.52 5.14 -3.91
N GLU A 105 1.82 6.23 -4.59
CA GLU A 105 1.11 7.52 -4.45
C GLU A 105 -0.37 7.39 -4.85
N ARG A 106 -0.66 6.68 -5.94
CA ARG A 106 -2.05 6.42 -6.35
C ARG A 106 -2.78 5.50 -5.37
N VAL A 107 -2.08 4.53 -4.78
CA VAL A 107 -2.65 3.69 -3.72
C VAL A 107 -2.94 4.52 -2.47
N SER A 108 -2.04 5.45 -2.13
CA SER A 108 -2.23 6.40 -1.04
C SER A 108 -3.50 7.25 -1.22
N ASP A 109 -3.73 7.78 -2.42
CA ASP A 109 -4.96 8.51 -2.76
C ASP A 109 -6.21 7.64 -2.54
N ILE A 110 -6.20 6.39 -3.02
CA ILE A 110 -7.31 5.43 -2.85
C ILE A 110 -7.58 5.18 -1.37
N ILE A 111 -6.53 4.93 -0.58
CA ILE A 111 -6.65 4.70 0.86
C ILE A 111 -7.29 5.94 1.52
N ALA A 112 -6.83 7.15 1.20
CA ALA A 112 -7.41 8.38 1.74
C ALA A 112 -8.91 8.50 1.42
N TYR A 113 -9.31 8.15 0.20
CA TYR A 113 -10.72 8.08 -0.17
C TYR A 113 -11.50 7.04 0.64
N VAL A 114 -11.01 5.80 0.74
CA VAL A 114 -11.65 4.73 1.53
C VAL A 114 -11.82 5.15 2.99
N ARG A 115 -10.78 5.74 3.59
CA ARG A 115 -10.77 6.20 4.98
C ARG A 115 -11.76 7.35 5.21
N GLN A 116 -11.87 8.27 4.27
CA GLN A 116 -12.90 9.30 4.32
C GLN A 116 -14.31 8.68 4.32
N GLN A 117 -14.56 7.72 3.43
CA GLN A 117 -15.88 7.07 3.35
C GLN A 117 -16.20 6.27 4.61
N GLN A 118 -15.24 5.52 5.14
CA GLN A 118 -15.37 4.82 6.43
C GLN A 118 -15.74 5.78 7.56
N LYS A 119 -15.04 6.93 7.66
CA LYS A 119 -15.36 7.97 8.66
C LYS A 119 -16.80 8.50 8.50
N LEU A 120 -17.23 8.77 7.27
CA LEU A 120 -18.60 9.23 6.99
C LEU A 120 -19.66 8.15 7.28
N SER A 121 -19.28 6.88 7.26
CA SER A 121 -20.15 5.73 7.55
C SER A 121 -20.02 5.22 8.99
N ASN A 122 -19.41 5.98 9.90
CA ASN A 122 -19.20 5.61 11.30
C ASN A 122 -18.39 4.33 11.52
N ILE A 123 -17.57 3.96 10.55
CA ILE A 123 -16.56 2.91 10.71
C ILE A 123 -15.36 3.55 11.37
N GLN A 124 -15.11 3.13 12.61
CA GLN A 124 -14.03 3.66 13.42
C GLN A 124 -12.69 3.46 12.70
N GLN A 125 -11.77 4.40 12.89
CA GLN A 125 -10.39 4.29 12.45
C GLN A 125 -9.59 3.69 13.63
#